data_AF-A0A6A6NF87-F1
#
_entry.id   AF-A0A6A6NF87-F1
#
_cell.length_a   1.000
_cell.length_b   1.000
_cell.length_c   1.000
_cell.angle_alpha   90.00
_cell.angle_beta   90.00
_cell.angle_gamma   90.00
#
_symmetry.space_group_name_H-M   'P 1'
#
loop_
_entity.id
_entity.type
_entity.pdbx_description
1 polymer ?
#
loop_
_entity_poly.entity_id
_entity_poly.type
_entity_poly.pdbx_seq_one_letter_code
_entity_poly.pdbx_strand_id
1 'polypeptide(L)'
;MTKVYGTGAYDFKRHHVAEFPVEIQTQLSHKPVESKPGSTLPNSITLLEIQRDRLTKIAAANWLKTGGGSSSMQSKQEKNEFDPELVEQIYETELKGKDGNNTVPLQRVMILEGRELSIAEKTNYLVFMINAFQSLEDEIVSETVLKLGSLQSWYSLSYGQFQVLDFQAFPQRSIVSEDGLDSGFKEVDAAAILYCERYLRPLVADVAVVAKCHLSSLYRHEKWKLFAQLVDLLQFYERFEINDHVGTQLTDDEVLQSHYDHFHAFQLLAFKKIRKLRELALSNIGAIHKLADLSKKLSVLSPEELKDLVCFKLKLVSDQDPWSKRVDFLIEVMVYFFEKQKSQKEAINALPLYPNEQIMWDKSIVPSINYSGEGCLALPKLNLQFLTLHDYLLRNFNLFQLESTYDIREDIQEAVPHLLA
;
A
#
# COMPACT_ATOMS: atom_id res chain seq x y z
N MET A 1 56.19 -13.81 -11.39
CA MET A 1 55.98 -12.61 -12.24
C MET A 1 55.61 -13.08 -13.63
N THR A 2 54.34 -12.96 -13.98
CA THR A 2 53.87 -13.26 -15.33
C THR A 2 52.83 -12.21 -15.66
N LYS A 3 53.22 -11.25 -16.51
CA LYS A 3 52.40 -10.13 -16.95
C LYS A 3 51.34 -10.64 -17.93
N VAL A 4 50.07 -10.39 -17.64
CA VAL A 4 48.96 -10.62 -18.56
C VAL A 4 48.84 -9.37 -19.44
N TYR A 5 49.05 -9.53 -20.75
CA TYR A 5 48.77 -8.53 -21.78
C TYR A 5 47.36 -8.74 -22.30
N GLY A 6 46.56 -7.67 -22.34
CA GLY A 6 45.22 -7.69 -22.90
C GLY A 6 44.33 -6.54 -22.46
N THR A 7 44.80 -5.29 -22.52
CA THR A 7 43.94 -4.11 -22.42
C THR A 7 43.25 -3.88 -23.77
N GLY A 8 42.10 -4.51 -23.97
CA GLY A 8 41.07 -4.00 -24.87
C GLY A 8 40.26 -2.96 -24.10
N ALA A 9 40.18 -1.74 -24.60
CA ALA A 9 39.33 -0.71 -24.01
C ALA A 9 37.87 -1.07 -24.28
N TYR A 10 37.25 -1.82 -23.37
CA TYR A 10 35.81 -1.89 -23.28
C TYR A 10 35.33 -0.58 -22.67
N ASP A 11 34.73 0.25 -23.52
CA ASP A 11 34.10 1.51 -23.15
C ASP A 11 32.83 1.17 -22.36
N PHE A 12 32.96 1.03 -21.04
CA PHE A 12 31.82 0.98 -20.13
C PHE A 12 31.10 2.32 -20.29
N LYS A 13 30.03 2.35 -21.08
CA LYS A 13 29.09 3.47 -21.12
C LYS A 13 28.78 3.85 -19.67
N ARG A 14 29.10 5.10 -19.33
CA ARG A 14 28.98 5.66 -18.00
C ARG A 14 27.60 5.35 -17.44
N HIS A 15 27.59 4.89 -16.19
CA HIS A 15 26.38 4.69 -15.41
C HIS A 15 25.61 6.02 -15.40
N HIS A 16 24.36 6.01 -15.85
CA HIS A 16 23.43 7.10 -15.57
C HIS A 16 23.03 6.97 -14.10
N VAL A 17 23.93 7.39 -13.22
CA VAL A 17 23.54 7.90 -11.90
C VAL A 17 22.55 9.03 -12.16
N ALA A 18 21.41 9.02 -11.46
CA ALA A 18 20.39 10.05 -11.55
C ALA A 18 20.99 11.44 -11.27
N GLU A 19 21.43 12.14 -12.32
CA GLU A 19 21.73 13.56 -12.28
C GLU A 19 20.38 14.30 -12.27
N PHE A 20 19.97 14.76 -11.10
CA PHE A 20 18.85 15.68 -10.96
C PHE A 20 19.27 17.05 -11.53
N PRO A 21 18.52 17.63 -12.50
CA PRO A 21 18.78 18.99 -12.92
C PRO A 21 18.39 19.95 -11.79
N VAL A 22 19.39 20.54 -11.14
CA VAL A 22 19.22 21.72 -10.30
C VAL A 22 19.15 22.92 -11.23
N GLU A 23 17.97 23.50 -11.41
CA GLU A 23 17.78 24.71 -12.22
C GLU A 23 18.42 25.92 -11.53
N ILE A 24 19.65 26.25 -11.94
CA ILE A 24 20.26 27.56 -11.65
C ILE A 24 19.73 28.54 -12.70
N GLN A 25 18.90 29.49 -12.26
CA GLN A 25 18.40 30.59 -13.08
C GLN A 25 19.56 31.40 -13.69
N THR A 26 19.71 31.38 -15.01
CA THR A 26 20.38 32.45 -15.75
C THR A 26 19.72 32.65 -17.13
N GLN A 27 19.45 33.91 -17.45
CA GLN A 27 18.66 34.36 -18.60
C GLN A 27 19.40 34.26 -19.95
N LEU A 28 18.58 34.31 -21.03
CA LEU A 28 18.84 34.76 -22.41
C LEU A 28 19.34 33.74 -23.46
N SER A 29 18.42 33.32 -24.35
CA SER A 29 18.28 33.85 -25.74
C SER A 29 17.82 32.80 -26.77
N HIS A 30 16.89 33.23 -27.64
CA HIS A 30 16.22 32.49 -28.71
C HIS A 30 17.14 31.80 -29.73
N LYS A 31 16.83 30.56 -30.11
CA LYS A 31 16.79 30.06 -31.51
C LYS A 31 16.11 28.67 -31.61
N PRO A 32 15.35 28.38 -32.69
CA PRO A 32 14.60 27.13 -32.82
C PRO A 32 15.48 26.01 -33.40
N VAL A 33 15.38 24.80 -32.84
CA VAL A 33 16.08 23.61 -33.34
C VAL A 33 15.15 22.81 -34.25
N GLU A 34 15.62 22.61 -35.49
CA GLU A 34 15.02 21.79 -36.53
C GLU A 34 14.88 20.32 -36.10
N SER A 35 13.74 19.72 -36.47
CA SER A 35 13.42 18.32 -36.25
C SER A 35 14.07 17.40 -37.29
N LYS A 36 14.67 16.30 -36.83
CA LYS A 36 14.84 15.07 -37.62
C LYS A 36 14.48 13.84 -36.78
N PRO A 37 14.02 12.75 -37.43
CA PRO A 37 12.95 11.90 -36.93
C PRO A 37 13.47 10.59 -36.32
N GLY A 38 12.81 10.10 -35.28
CA GLY A 38 13.02 8.74 -34.78
C GLY A 38 12.69 8.55 -33.30
N SER A 39 11.43 8.25 -32.99
CA SER A 39 11.02 7.27 -31.98
C SER A 39 9.49 7.20 -31.93
N THR A 40 8.96 6.10 -32.43
CA THR A 40 7.56 5.71 -32.30
C THR A 40 7.24 5.40 -30.84
N LEU A 41 6.69 6.39 -30.14
CA LEU A 41 5.89 6.19 -28.94
C LEU A 41 4.60 5.45 -29.34
N PRO A 42 4.21 4.34 -28.68
CA PRO A 42 2.85 3.84 -28.82
C PRO A 42 1.92 4.81 -28.09
N ASN A 43 1.01 5.44 -28.83
CA ASN A 43 0.02 6.46 -28.43
C ASN A 43 0.46 7.95 -28.45
N SER A 44 1.13 8.41 -29.52
CA SER A 44 1.01 9.83 -29.88
C SER A 44 -0.35 10.06 -30.54
N ILE A 45 -1.35 10.46 -29.77
CA ILE A 45 -2.64 10.87 -30.32
C ILE A 45 -2.39 12.04 -31.30
N THR A 46 -2.89 11.94 -32.52
CA THR A 46 -2.65 12.97 -33.53
C THR A 46 -3.50 14.21 -33.22
N LEU A 47 -3.02 15.40 -33.59
CA LEU A 47 -3.75 16.66 -33.38
C LEU A 47 -5.15 16.63 -34.05
N LEU A 48 -5.30 15.83 -35.11
CA LEU A 48 -6.56 15.57 -35.80
C LEU A 48 -7.51 14.65 -35.00
N GLU A 49 -6.99 13.70 -34.23
CA GLU A 49 -7.79 12.86 -33.33
C GLU A 49 -8.29 13.66 -32.13
N ILE A 50 -7.46 14.55 -31.57
CA ILE A 50 -7.87 15.48 -30.49
C ILE A 50 -9.00 16.40 -30.97
N GLN A 51 -8.89 16.96 -32.18
CA GLN A 51 -9.94 17.83 -32.74
C GLN A 51 -11.23 17.08 -33.08
N ARG A 52 -11.16 15.77 -33.29
CA ARG A 52 -12.34 14.93 -33.58
C ARG A 52 -13.03 14.45 -32.32
N ASP A 53 -12.27 14.30 -31.23
CA ASP A 53 -12.75 13.84 -29.94
C ASP A 53 -13.94 14.68 -29.43
N ARG A 54 -14.99 13.97 -29.02
CA ARG A 54 -16.26 14.56 -28.60
C ARG A 54 -16.12 15.29 -27.28
N LEU A 55 -15.29 14.76 -26.37
CA LEU A 55 -14.98 15.42 -25.10
C LEU A 55 -14.19 16.70 -25.31
N THR A 56 -13.23 16.71 -26.23
CA THR A 56 -12.48 17.92 -26.57
C THR A 56 -13.38 19.02 -27.14
N LYS A 57 -14.40 18.67 -27.94
CA LYS A 57 -15.40 19.62 -28.44
C LYS A 57 -16.31 20.15 -27.32
N ILE A 58 -16.77 19.28 -26.42
CA ILE A 58 -17.58 19.67 -25.26
C ILE A 58 -16.77 20.58 -24.31
N ALA A 59 -15.49 20.27 -24.11
CA ALA A 59 -14.57 21.10 -23.34
C ALA A 59 -14.29 22.46 -23.99
N ALA A 60 -14.09 22.49 -25.31
CA ALA A 60 -13.96 23.73 -26.08
C ALA A 60 -15.19 24.64 -25.98
N ALA A 61 -16.38 24.04 -25.97
CA ALA A 61 -17.64 24.78 -25.90
C ALA A 61 -17.96 25.33 -24.49
N ASN A 62 -17.58 24.62 -23.42
CA ASN A 62 -18.04 24.94 -22.07
C ASN A 62 -16.96 25.41 -21.08
N TRP A 63 -15.69 25.01 -21.25
CA TRP A 63 -14.67 25.21 -20.21
C TRP A 63 -13.32 25.78 -20.71
N LEU A 64 -13.11 25.87 -22.01
CA LEU A 64 -11.84 26.33 -22.59
C LEU A 64 -11.72 27.86 -22.52
N LYS A 65 -10.80 28.34 -21.67
CA LYS A 65 -10.43 29.76 -21.64
C LYS A 65 -9.46 30.03 -22.79
N THR A 66 -9.94 30.65 -23.87
CA THR A 66 -9.03 31.22 -24.87
C THR A 66 -8.16 32.28 -24.20
N GLY A 67 -6.86 32.02 -24.05
CA GLY A 67 -5.91 32.95 -23.47
C GLY A 67 -5.96 34.29 -24.18
N GLY A 68 -6.20 35.36 -23.41
CA GLY A 68 -6.31 36.72 -23.90
C GLY A 68 -4.97 37.23 -24.43
N GLY A 69 -4.99 37.69 -25.68
CA GLY A 69 -3.90 38.42 -26.33
C GLY A 69 -4.44 39.46 -27.29
N SER A 70 -4.86 40.60 -26.73
CA SER A 70 -5.03 41.93 -27.36
C SER A 70 -5.83 42.08 -28.66
N SER A 71 -6.84 42.96 -28.59
CA SER A 71 -7.39 43.85 -29.64
C SER A 71 -8.83 43.57 -30.07
N SER A 72 -9.68 44.54 -29.70
CA SER A 72 -10.89 45.03 -30.38
C SER A 72 -12.13 44.14 -30.52
N MET A 73 -13.17 44.63 -29.84
CA MET A 73 -14.59 44.66 -30.24
C MET A 73 -15.40 43.35 -30.26
N GLN A 74 -16.31 43.29 -29.28
CA GLN A 74 -17.65 42.67 -29.36
C GLN A 74 -17.71 41.19 -29.76
N SER A 75 -17.50 40.33 -28.78
CA SER A 75 -18.53 39.34 -28.44
C SER A 75 -18.40 39.02 -26.95
N LYS A 76 -19.46 39.28 -26.19
CA LYS A 76 -19.65 38.63 -24.89
C LYS A 76 -19.76 37.13 -25.21
N GLN A 77 -18.66 36.38 -25.08
CA GLN A 77 -18.80 34.94 -24.94
C GLN A 77 -19.49 34.73 -23.61
N GLU A 78 -20.79 34.42 -23.68
CA GLU A 78 -21.56 33.91 -22.55
C GLU A 78 -20.77 32.74 -21.99
N LYS A 79 -20.30 32.90 -20.75
CA LYS A 79 -19.80 31.78 -19.98
C LYS A 79 -21.03 30.90 -19.76
N ASN A 80 -21.13 29.78 -20.46
CA ASN A 80 -22.22 28.84 -20.22
C ASN A 80 -22.24 28.55 -18.70
N GLU A 81 -23.39 28.76 -18.06
CA GLU A 81 -23.56 28.44 -16.64
C GLU A 81 -23.28 26.95 -16.42
N PHE A 82 -22.80 26.60 -15.22
CA PHE A 82 -22.49 25.21 -14.89
C PHE A 82 -23.76 24.36 -14.99
N ASP A 83 -23.78 23.43 -15.96
CA ASP A 83 -24.87 22.50 -16.17
C ASP A 83 -24.54 21.13 -15.54
N PRO A 84 -25.18 20.74 -14.42
CA PRO A 84 -24.95 19.44 -13.79
C PRO A 84 -25.42 18.27 -14.66
N GLU A 85 -26.47 18.44 -15.48
CA GLU A 85 -26.99 17.36 -16.34
C GLU A 85 -26.01 17.02 -17.46
N LEU A 86 -25.30 18.03 -17.98
CA LEU A 86 -24.24 17.82 -18.96
C LEU A 86 -23.09 16.98 -18.40
N VAL A 87 -22.71 17.17 -17.14
CA VAL A 87 -21.67 16.37 -16.48
C VAL A 87 -22.13 14.92 -16.32
N GLU A 88 -23.38 14.69 -15.93
CA GLU A 88 -23.97 13.36 -15.83
C GLU A 88 -24.04 12.66 -17.19
N GLN A 89 -24.41 13.39 -18.25
CA GLN A 89 -24.41 12.87 -19.62
C GLN A 89 -23.00 12.49 -20.09
N ILE A 90 -21.98 13.33 -19.81
CA ILE A 90 -20.58 13.01 -20.11
C ILE A 90 -20.16 11.74 -19.38
N TYR A 91 -20.54 11.60 -18.11
CA TYR A 91 -20.23 10.42 -17.31
C TYR A 91 -20.83 9.14 -17.91
N GLU A 92 -22.12 9.12 -18.19
CA GLU A 92 -22.80 7.92 -18.70
C GLU A 92 -22.48 7.60 -20.16
N THR A 93 -22.17 8.62 -20.99
CA THR A 93 -21.92 8.39 -22.43
C THR A 93 -20.46 8.14 -22.78
N GLU A 94 -19.52 8.78 -22.07
CA GLU A 94 -18.09 8.75 -22.44
C GLU A 94 -17.22 8.06 -21.38
N LEU A 95 -17.61 8.07 -20.09
CA LEU A 95 -16.78 7.53 -18.99
C LEU A 95 -17.23 6.14 -18.54
N LYS A 96 -18.54 5.84 -18.61
CA LYS A 96 -19.09 4.52 -18.35
C LYS A 96 -19.18 3.75 -19.67
N GLY A 97 -18.04 3.25 -20.15
CA GLY A 97 -17.95 2.53 -21.42
C GLY A 97 -19.02 1.43 -21.56
N LYS A 98 -19.59 1.30 -22.76
CA LYS A 98 -20.64 0.30 -23.08
C LYS A 98 -20.18 -1.16 -23.01
N ASP A 99 -18.88 -1.42 -22.93
CA ASP A 99 -18.32 -2.76 -22.89
C ASP A 99 -17.36 -2.89 -21.71
N GLY A 100 -17.65 -3.82 -20.81
CA GLY A 100 -16.93 -4.06 -19.56
C GLY A 100 -15.51 -4.61 -19.71
N ASN A 101 -14.72 -4.13 -20.67
CA ASN A 101 -13.36 -4.62 -20.91
C ASN A 101 -12.30 -3.55 -21.24
N ASN A 102 -12.61 -2.26 -21.14
CA ASN A 102 -11.58 -1.21 -21.26
C ASN A 102 -11.55 -0.37 -19.98
N THR A 103 -10.40 -0.38 -19.33
CA THR A 103 -10.01 0.52 -18.24
C THR A 103 -10.25 1.97 -18.66
N VAL A 104 -11.05 2.70 -17.89
CA VAL A 104 -11.26 4.14 -18.10
C VAL A 104 -9.93 4.84 -17.78
N PRO A 105 -9.35 5.65 -18.70
CA PRO A 105 -8.06 6.30 -18.48
C PRO A 105 -8.07 7.17 -17.21
N LEU A 106 -7.07 6.97 -16.35
CA LEU A 106 -6.92 7.42 -14.95
C LEU A 106 -6.89 8.94 -14.69
N GLN A 107 -7.42 9.78 -15.58
CA GLN A 107 -7.36 11.23 -15.42
C GLN A 107 -8.70 11.90 -15.12
N ARG A 108 -9.78 11.12 -14.94
CA ARG A 108 -11.13 11.68 -14.85
C ARG A 108 -11.97 10.85 -13.89
N VAL A 109 -12.66 11.57 -13.00
CA VAL A 109 -13.92 11.25 -12.29
C VAL A 109 -13.81 11.55 -10.79
N MET A 110 -14.69 12.43 -10.30
CA MET A 110 -15.61 12.13 -9.20
C MET A 110 -16.53 13.33 -8.91
N ILE A 111 -17.85 13.12 -9.04
CA ILE A 111 -18.89 13.48 -8.05
C ILE A 111 -20.08 12.54 -8.34
N LEU A 112 -20.50 11.69 -7.39
CA LEU A 112 -21.88 11.18 -7.27
C LEU A 112 -22.06 10.60 -5.85
N GLU A 113 -22.78 11.31 -4.99
CA GLU A 113 -23.25 10.79 -3.69
C GLU A 113 -24.56 10.00 -3.89
N GLY A 114 -24.66 8.80 -3.29
CA GLY A 114 -25.95 8.09 -3.14
C GLY A 114 -26.26 6.95 -4.12
N ARG A 115 -25.32 6.51 -4.97
CA ARG A 115 -25.51 5.36 -5.90
C ARG A 115 -24.65 4.15 -5.50
N GLU A 116 -25.15 2.94 -5.73
CA GLU A 116 -24.31 1.73 -5.64
C GLU A 116 -23.25 1.75 -6.75
N LEU A 117 -21.99 1.91 -6.36
CA LEU A 117 -20.85 1.92 -7.27
C LEU A 117 -20.57 0.50 -7.80
N SER A 118 -20.33 0.40 -9.10
CA SER A 118 -19.79 -0.79 -9.77
C SER A 118 -18.38 -1.12 -9.26
N ILE A 119 -17.88 -2.32 -9.55
CA ILE A 119 -16.53 -2.74 -9.15
C ILE A 119 -15.48 -1.82 -9.77
N ALA A 120 -15.62 -1.44 -11.05
CA ALA A 120 -14.70 -0.54 -11.72
C ALA A 120 -14.67 0.86 -11.07
N GLU A 121 -15.84 1.40 -10.71
CA GLU A 121 -15.93 2.69 -10.02
C GLU A 121 -15.33 2.62 -8.61
N LYS A 122 -15.54 1.52 -7.89
CA LYS A 122 -14.90 1.27 -6.58
C LYS A 122 -13.38 1.17 -6.71
N THR A 123 -12.87 0.53 -7.75
CA THR A 123 -11.43 0.46 -8.02
C THR A 123 -10.86 1.85 -8.30
N ASN A 124 -11.52 2.65 -9.14
CA ASN A 124 -11.07 4.01 -9.44
C ASN A 124 -11.14 4.91 -8.20
N TYR A 125 -12.18 4.79 -7.39
CA TYR A 125 -12.29 5.47 -6.09
C TYR A 125 -11.14 5.07 -5.16
N LEU A 126 -10.81 3.78 -5.08
CA LEU A 126 -9.70 3.30 -4.26
C LEU A 126 -8.36 3.88 -4.74
N VAL A 127 -8.12 3.89 -6.05
CA VAL A 127 -6.90 4.50 -6.62
C VAL A 127 -6.84 6.00 -6.33
N PHE A 128 -7.96 6.71 -6.44
CA PHE A 128 -8.07 8.11 -6.06
C PHE A 128 -7.73 8.31 -4.57
N MET A 129 -8.31 7.51 -3.68
CA MET A 129 -8.02 7.58 -2.24
C MET A 129 -6.55 7.28 -1.95
N ILE A 130 -5.95 6.29 -2.60
CA ILE A 130 -4.51 5.99 -2.47
C ILE A 130 -3.69 7.22 -2.87
N ASN A 131 -3.99 7.84 -4.00
CA ASN A 131 -3.27 9.04 -4.45
C ASN A 131 -3.47 10.21 -3.47
N ALA A 132 -4.67 10.39 -2.91
CA ALA A 132 -4.94 11.41 -1.91
C ALA A 132 -4.11 11.19 -0.62
N PHE A 133 -4.01 9.95 -0.12
CA PHE A 133 -3.13 9.61 1.01
C PHE A 133 -1.64 9.70 0.66
N GLN A 134 -1.26 9.63 -0.62
CA GLN A 134 0.11 9.81 -1.07
C GLN A 134 0.51 11.28 -1.28
N SER A 135 -0.48 12.18 -1.36
CA SER A 135 -0.31 13.62 -1.60
C SER A 135 -0.65 14.47 -0.37
N LEU A 136 -0.30 14.00 0.83
CA LEU A 136 -0.55 14.71 2.09
C LEU A 136 0.32 15.97 2.26
N GLU A 137 1.30 16.19 1.37
CA GLU A 137 2.04 17.44 1.26
C GLU A 137 1.20 18.61 0.72
N ASP A 138 0.09 18.32 0.03
CA ASP A 138 -0.87 19.34 -0.37
C ASP A 138 -1.77 19.67 0.82
N GLU A 139 -1.76 20.94 1.24
CA GLU A 139 -2.44 21.42 2.44
C GLU A 139 -3.96 21.15 2.39
N ILE A 140 -4.58 21.32 1.21
CA ILE A 140 -6.02 21.10 0.98
C ILE A 140 -6.37 19.63 1.14
N VAL A 141 -5.52 18.76 0.59
CA VAL A 141 -5.70 17.31 0.68
C VAL A 141 -5.48 16.85 2.13
N SER A 142 -4.44 17.33 2.80
CA SER A 142 -4.15 16.93 4.18
C SER A 142 -5.30 17.29 5.13
N GLU A 143 -5.89 18.49 5.00
CA GLU A 143 -6.92 18.97 5.93
C GLU A 143 -8.21 18.14 5.85
N THR A 144 -8.46 17.52 4.71
CA THR A 144 -9.63 16.67 4.47
C THR A 144 -9.34 15.21 4.79
N VAL A 145 -8.20 14.68 4.32
CA VAL A 145 -7.84 13.26 4.43
C VAL A 145 -7.40 12.89 5.85
N LEU A 146 -6.68 13.78 6.57
CA LEU A 146 -6.24 13.50 7.94
C LEU A 146 -7.40 13.36 8.92
N LYS A 147 -8.57 13.95 8.63
CA LYS A 147 -9.80 13.74 9.42
C LYS A 147 -10.22 12.25 9.41
N LEU A 148 -10.01 11.55 8.29
CA LEU A 148 -10.30 10.12 8.14
C LEU A 148 -9.31 9.23 8.91
N GLY A 149 -8.04 9.64 8.96
CA GLY A 149 -6.97 8.95 9.69
C GLY A 149 -6.76 9.45 11.12
N SER A 150 -7.77 10.01 11.76
CA SER A 150 -7.67 10.59 13.11
C SER A 150 -8.09 9.59 14.21
N LEU A 151 -7.85 9.93 15.48
CA LEU A 151 -8.33 9.14 16.63
C LEU A 151 -9.86 8.89 16.59
N GLN A 152 -10.63 9.74 15.91
CA GLN A 152 -12.08 9.53 15.72
C GLN A 152 -12.39 8.24 14.94
N SER A 153 -11.46 7.76 14.11
CA SER A 153 -11.61 6.47 13.42
C SER A 153 -11.67 5.29 14.39
N TRP A 154 -11.09 5.41 15.59
CA TRP A 154 -11.07 4.35 16.60
C TRP A 154 -12.44 4.06 17.22
N TYR A 155 -13.45 4.92 17.02
CA TYR A 155 -14.84 4.59 17.39
C TYR A 155 -15.40 3.40 16.58
N SER A 156 -14.75 3.03 15.48
CA SER A 156 -15.11 1.84 14.70
C SER A 156 -14.43 0.55 15.20
N LEU A 157 -13.45 0.64 16.11
CA LEU A 157 -12.80 -0.54 16.69
C LEU A 157 -13.77 -1.34 17.54
N SER A 158 -13.53 -2.64 17.61
CA SER A 158 -14.14 -3.45 18.66
C SER A 158 -13.82 -2.86 20.04
N TYR A 159 -14.83 -2.82 20.92
CA TYR A 159 -14.73 -2.21 22.25
C TYR A 159 -13.55 -2.74 23.10
N GLY A 160 -13.07 -3.94 22.78
CA GLY A 160 -11.87 -4.52 23.35
C GLY A 160 -10.57 -3.89 22.94
N GLN A 161 -10.36 -3.80 21.64
CA GLN A 161 -9.15 -3.21 21.09
C GLN A 161 -9.08 -1.72 21.44
N PHE A 162 -10.22 -1.02 21.41
CA PHE A 162 -10.31 0.35 21.88
C PHE A 162 -9.81 0.51 23.33
N GLN A 163 -10.24 -0.34 24.26
CA GLN A 163 -9.81 -0.25 25.67
C GLN A 163 -8.32 -0.54 25.87
N VAL A 164 -7.77 -1.52 25.16
CA VAL A 164 -6.35 -1.88 25.28
C VAL A 164 -5.48 -0.77 24.70
N LEU A 165 -5.84 -0.25 23.53
CA LEU A 165 -5.10 0.80 22.84
C LEU A 165 -5.26 2.15 23.54
N ASP A 166 -6.43 2.49 24.10
CA ASP A 166 -6.64 3.73 24.87
C ASP A 166 -5.84 3.70 26.18
N PHE A 167 -5.76 2.54 26.87
CA PHE A 167 -4.95 2.37 28.07
C PHE A 167 -3.43 2.45 27.79
N GLN A 168 -2.98 1.91 26.64
CA GLN A 168 -1.57 1.97 26.21
C GLN A 168 -1.20 3.36 25.65
N ALA A 169 -2.10 4.01 24.92
CA ALA A 169 -1.88 5.33 24.33
C ALA A 169 -1.98 6.48 25.34
N PHE A 170 -2.83 6.34 26.38
CA PHE A 170 -3.07 7.37 27.39
C PHE A 170 -3.04 6.81 28.82
N PRO A 171 -1.90 6.28 29.30
CA PRO A 171 -1.79 5.75 30.66
C PRO A 171 -2.02 6.82 31.75
N GLN A 172 -1.94 8.12 31.42
CA GLN A 172 -2.11 9.23 32.37
C GLN A 172 -3.53 9.82 32.47
N ARG A 173 -4.50 9.37 31.64
CA ARG A 173 -5.89 9.88 31.73
C ARG A 173 -6.61 9.47 33.02
N SER A 174 -6.05 8.56 33.81
CA SER A 174 -6.63 8.14 35.08
C SER A 174 -6.43 9.12 36.25
N ILE A 175 -5.76 10.27 36.05
CA ILE A 175 -5.44 11.21 37.17
C ILE A 175 -5.82 12.68 36.90
N VAL A 176 -6.29 13.08 35.71
CA VAL A 176 -6.56 14.51 35.45
C VAL A 176 -8.02 14.78 35.14
N SER A 177 -8.60 15.68 35.94
CA SER A 177 -9.97 16.21 35.90
C SER A 177 -10.40 16.74 34.52
N GLU A 178 -11.71 16.74 34.28
CA GLU A 178 -12.44 16.98 33.03
C GLU A 178 -12.20 18.32 32.27
N ASP A 179 -11.30 19.19 32.70
CA ASP A 179 -11.09 20.50 32.05
C ASP A 179 -9.69 20.61 31.43
N GLY A 180 -9.58 20.27 30.14
CA GLY A 180 -8.36 20.51 29.36
C GLY A 180 -8.19 19.63 28.11
N LEU A 181 -9.18 19.61 27.20
CA LEU A 181 -9.13 18.77 25.99
C LEU A 181 -8.40 19.42 24.80
N ASP A 182 -7.72 20.56 24.96
CA ASP A 182 -7.31 21.39 23.80
C ASP A 182 -5.82 21.76 23.72
N SER A 183 -4.98 21.30 24.65
CA SER A 183 -3.56 21.70 24.70
C SER A 183 -2.55 20.61 24.32
N GLY A 184 -2.97 19.36 24.15
CA GLY A 184 -2.08 18.25 23.72
C GLY A 184 -2.02 17.99 22.21
N PHE A 185 -2.87 18.65 21.42
CA PHE A 185 -3.06 18.35 19.99
C PHE A 185 -2.13 19.13 19.04
N LYS A 186 -1.27 20.01 19.55
CA LYS A 186 -0.47 20.94 18.73
C LYS A 186 0.99 20.52 18.48
N GLU A 187 1.42 19.36 18.94
CA GLU A 187 2.78 18.84 18.66
C GLU A 187 2.73 17.46 17.99
N VAL A 188 2.03 17.35 16.86
CA VAL A 188 2.25 16.25 15.91
C VAL A 188 2.49 16.81 14.52
N ASP A 189 3.35 17.84 14.44
CA ASP A 189 4.00 18.25 13.22
C ASP A 189 5.25 17.38 13.03
N ALA A 190 5.22 16.43 12.09
CA ALA A 190 6.41 16.03 11.31
C ALA A 190 6.16 14.98 10.22
N ALA A 191 5.13 14.13 10.28
CA ALA A 191 4.90 13.12 9.23
C ALA A 191 3.45 12.65 9.17
N ALA A 192 2.68 13.22 8.26
CA ALA A 192 1.29 12.84 7.98
C ALA A 192 1.13 11.33 7.66
N ILE A 193 2.12 10.68 7.06
CA ILE A 193 2.08 9.23 6.76
C ILE A 193 2.22 8.41 8.04
N LEU A 194 3.14 8.78 8.95
CA LEU A 194 3.28 8.13 10.25
C LEU A 194 2.02 8.32 11.11
N TYR A 195 1.39 9.49 10.99
CA TYR A 195 0.11 9.81 11.64
C TYR A 195 -1.01 8.87 11.15
N CYS A 196 -1.20 8.74 9.84
CA CYS A 196 -2.20 7.83 9.30
C CYS A 196 -1.92 6.37 9.66
N GLU A 197 -0.66 5.92 9.59
CA GLU A 197 -0.32 4.55 9.96
C GLU A 197 -0.57 4.24 11.44
N ARG A 198 -0.25 5.18 12.35
CA ARG A 198 -0.48 5.03 13.79
C ARG A 198 -1.94 4.72 14.11
N TYR A 199 -2.89 5.38 13.45
CA TYR A 199 -4.31 5.19 13.74
C TYR A 199 -4.96 4.11 12.87
N LEU A 200 -4.50 3.92 11.64
CA LEU A 200 -5.09 2.95 10.69
C LEU A 200 -4.58 1.52 10.91
N ARG A 201 -3.33 1.31 11.32
CA ARG A 201 -2.78 -0.06 11.52
C ARG A 201 -3.63 -0.88 12.51
N PRO A 202 -4.01 -0.35 13.69
CA PRO A 202 -4.88 -1.09 14.60
C PRO A 202 -6.26 -1.40 14.02
N LEU A 203 -6.82 -0.53 13.18
CA LEU A 203 -8.10 -0.79 12.50
C LEU A 203 -7.98 -1.96 11.53
N VAL A 204 -6.90 -2.00 10.74
CA VAL A 204 -6.63 -3.09 9.80
C VAL A 204 -6.48 -4.42 10.55
N ALA A 205 -5.81 -4.39 11.71
CA ALA A 205 -5.65 -5.54 12.59
C ALA A 205 -6.98 -6.02 13.20
N ASP A 206 -7.85 -5.12 13.68
CA ASP A 206 -9.18 -5.47 14.25
C ASP A 206 -10.09 -6.17 13.22
N VAL A 207 -10.02 -5.72 11.96
CA VAL A 207 -10.78 -6.31 10.86
C VAL A 207 -10.18 -7.66 10.41
N ALA A 208 -8.95 -7.97 10.82
CA ALA A 208 -8.21 -9.19 10.46
C ALA A 208 -8.16 -9.42 8.94
N VAL A 209 -7.86 -8.36 8.18
CA VAL A 209 -7.88 -8.37 6.70
C VAL A 209 -6.90 -9.42 6.15
N VAL A 210 -5.69 -9.49 6.70
CA VAL A 210 -4.66 -10.44 6.24
C VAL A 210 -5.11 -11.90 6.44
N ALA A 211 -5.67 -12.23 7.61
CA ALA A 211 -6.20 -13.57 7.88
C ALA A 211 -7.34 -13.95 6.90
N LYS A 212 -8.23 -13.00 6.58
CA LYS A 212 -9.28 -13.21 5.56
C LYS A 212 -8.68 -13.44 4.16
N CYS A 213 -7.65 -12.68 3.80
CA CYS A 213 -6.96 -12.84 2.52
C CYS A 213 -6.27 -14.20 2.41
N HIS A 214 -5.57 -14.68 3.44
CA HIS A 214 -4.92 -16.00 3.44
C HIS A 214 -5.89 -17.17 3.26
N LEU A 215 -7.11 -17.04 3.78
CA LEU A 215 -8.17 -18.04 3.64
C LEU A 215 -8.93 -17.95 2.31
N SER A 216 -8.75 -16.86 1.56
CA SER A 216 -9.39 -16.70 0.26
C SER A 216 -8.81 -17.68 -0.76
N SER A 217 -9.64 -18.14 -1.69
CA SER A 217 -9.18 -18.94 -2.83
C SER A 217 -8.24 -18.15 -3.74
N LEU A 218 -8.32 -16.82 -3.73
CA LEU A 218 -7.47 -15.93 -4.53
C LEU A 218 -6.01 -16.02 -4.11
N TYR A 219 -5.71 -16.08 -2.81
CA TYR A 219 -4.34 -16.17 -2.31
C TYR A 219 -3.64 -17.46 -2.76
N ARG A 220 -4.36 -18.58 -2.82
CA ARG A 220 -3.80 -19.90 -3.19
C ARG A 220 -3.69 -20.13 -4.69
N HIS A 221 -4.27 -19.26 -5.51
CA HIS A 221 -4.45 -19.52 -6.93
C HIS A 221 -3.30 -18.91 -7.74
N GLU A 222 -2.61 -19.72 -8.55
CA GLU A 222 -1.41 -19.29 -9.29
C GLU A 222 -1.64 -18.07 -10.21
N LYS A 223 -2.79 -18.00 -10.90
CA LYS A 223 -3.14 -16.82 -11.73
C LYS A 223 -3.22 -15.50 -10.96
N TRP A 224 -3.46 -15.57 -9.65
CA TRP A 224 -3.60 -14.41 -8.77
C TRP A 224 -2.35 -14.21 -7.89
N LYS A 225 -1.18 -14.61 -8.39
CA LYS A 225 0.12 -14.43 -7.71
C LYS A 225 0.35 -12.99 -7.25
N LEU A 226 -0.04 -12.00 -8.06
CA LEU A 226 0.04 -10.58 -7.70
C LEU A 226 -0.77 -10.27 -6.43
N PHE A 227 -1.97 -10.86 -6.27
CA PHE A 227 -2.77 -10.66 -5.08
C PHE A 227 -2.07 -11.23 -3.85
N ALA A 228 -1.49 -12.44 -3.95
CA ALA A 228 -0.72 -13.02 -2.84
C ALA A 228 0.47 -12.13 -2.45
N GLN A 229 1.24 -11.63 -3.43
CA GLN A 229 2.38 -10.74 -3.18
C GLN A 229 1.97 -9.41 -2.52
N LEU A 230 0.83 -8.84 -2.90
CA LEU A 230 0.29 -7.64 -2.26
C LEU A 230 -0.20 -7.90 -0.83
N VAL A 231 -0.75 -9.07 -0.57
CA VAL A 231 -1.15 -9.50 0.79
C VAL A 231 0.08 -9.72 1.67
N ASP A 232 1.14 -10.33 1.14
CA ASP A 232 2.41 -10.51 1.86
C ASP A 232 3.05 -9.15 2.18
N LEU A 233 2.97 -8.19 1.25
CA LEU A 233 3.42 -6.81 1.47
C LEU A 233 2.58 -6.10 2.54
N LEU A 234 1.25 -6.29 2.53
CA LEU A 234 0.36 -5.76 3.57
C LEU A 234 0.70 -6.37 4.94
N GLN A 235 0.91 -7.68 5.01
CA GLN A 235 1.33 -8.39 6.23
C GLN A 235 2.64 -7.82 6.78
N PHE A 236 3.62 -7.55 5.91
CA PHE A 236 4.89 -6.94 6.30
C PHE A 236 4.70 -5.58 6.97
N TYR A 237 3.87 -4.70 6.40
CA TYR A 237 3.63 -3.36 6.98
C TYR A 237 2.65 -3.37 8.15
N GLU A 238 1.70 -4.30 8.23
CA GLU A 238 0.85 -4.46 9.42
C GLU A 238 1.67 -4.84 10.64
N ARG A 239 2.71 -5.65 10.44
CA ARG A 239 3.58 -6.18 11.50
C ARG A 239 4.94 -5.49 11.59
N PHE A 240 5.06 -4.29 11.02
CA PHE A 240 6.34 -3.60 10.97
C PHE A 240 6.85 -3.29 12.39
N GLU A 241 8.15 -3.50 12.63
CA GLU A 241 8.79 -3.36 13.94
C GLU A 241 9.02 -1.88 14.30
N ILE A 242 7.93 -1.14 14.51
CA ILE A 242 7.95 0.28 14.87
C ILE A 242 7.03 0.53 16.07
N ASN A 243 7.45 1.44 16.94
CA ASN A 243 6.62 1.93 18.02
C ASN A 243 5.65 2.97 17.46
N ASP A 244 4.36 2.66 17.41
CA ASP A 244 3.33 3.54 16.83
C ASP A 244 3.20 4.89 17.57
N HIS A 245 3.66 5.00 18.83
CA HIS A 245 3.59 6.24 19.61
C HIS A 245 4.76 7.19 19.34
N VAL A 246 5.98 6.65 19.32
CA VAL A 246 7.22 7.43 19.22
C VAL A 246 7.72 7.48 17.77
N GLY A 247 7.31 6.54 16.93
CA GLY A 247 7.82 6.38 15.57
C GLY A 247 9.21 5.76 15.50
N THR A 248 9.73 5.22 16.60
CA THR A 248 11.06 4.62 16.64
C THR A 248 11.01 3.14 16.29
N GLN A 249 12.04 2.67 15.57
CA GLN A 249 12.20 1.25 15.30
C GLN A 249 12.33 0.46 16.62
N LEU A 250 11.64 -0.68 16.71
CA LEU A 250 11.78 -1.60 17.84
C LEU A 250 13.07 -2.41 17.71
N THR A 251 13.69 -2.68 18.85
CA THR A 251 14.85 -3.59 18.92
C THR A 251 14.41 -5.05 18.90
N ASP A 252 15.31 -5.95 18.51
CA ASP A 252 15.02 -7.39 18.46
C ASP A 252 14.58 -7.93 19.84
N ASP A 253 15.14 -7.38 20.92
CA ASP A 253 14.78 -7.72 22.31
C ASP A 253 13.38 -7.22 22.68
N GLU A 254 13.00 -5.99 22.29
CA GLU A 254 11.66 -5.45 22.53
C GLU A 254 10.58 -6.22 21.78
N VAL A 255 10.85 -6.59 20.53
CA VAL A 255 9.94 -7.43 19.73
C VAL A 255 9.75 -8.79 20.39
N LEU A 256 10.85 -9.40 20.85
CA LEU A 256 10.82 -10.69 21.53
C LEU A 256 10.08 -10.62 22.87
N GLN A 257 10.33 -9.57 23.67
CA GLN A 257 9.66 -9.36 24.94
C GLN A 257 8.15 -9.16 24.76
N SER A 258 7.75 -8.30 23.81
CA SER A 258 6.34 -8.09 23.45
C SER A 258 5.66 -9.41 23.06
N HIS A 259 6.32 -10.24 22.24
CA HIS A 259 5.81 -11.56 21.88
C HIS A 259 5.59 -12.46 23.12
N TYR A 260 6.55 -12.51 24.04
CA TYR A 260 6.42 -13.29 25.27
C TYR A 260 5.36 -12.76 26.21
N ASP A 261 5.21 -11.44 26.34
CA ASP A 261 4.20 -10.81 27.19
C ASP A 261 2.78 -11.14 26.69
N HIS A 262 2.55 -11.07 25.37
CA HIS A 262 1.28 -11.48 24.76
C HIS A 262 0.96 -12.96 25.02
N PHE A 263 1.94 -13.85 24.82
CA PHE A 263 1.76 -15.27 25.10
C PHE A 263 1.52 -15.55 26.58
N HIS A 264 2.25 -14.89 27.47
CA HIS A 264 2.11 -15.07 28.90
C HIS A 264 0.71 -14.62 29.36
N ALA A 265 0.23 -13.47 28.88
CA ALA A 265 -1.13 -13.01 29.14
C ALA A 265 -2.19 -14.02 28.66
N PHE A 266 -1.98 -14.60 27.48
CA PHE A 266 -2.86 -15.66 26.96
C PHE A 266 -2.81 -16.93 27.82
N GLN A 267 -1.63 -17.38 28.24
CA GLN A 267 -1.47 -18.55 29.12
C GLN A 267 -2.15 -18.32 30.48
N LEU A 268 -2.00 -17.14 31.08
CA LEU A 268 -2.69 -16.78 32.32
C LEU A 268 -4.22 -16.78 32.16
N LEU A 269 -4.72 -16.21 31.05
CA LEU A 269 -6.15 -16.21 30.73
C LEU A 269 -6.68 -17.63 30.53
N ALA A 270 -5.98 -18.44 29.75
CA ALA A 270 -6.31 -19.84 29.50
C ALA A 270 -6.34 -20.63 30.81
N PHE A 271 -5.33 -20.49 31.67
CA PHE A 271 -5.27 -21.18 32.96
C PHE A 271 -6.43 -20.83 33.88
N LYS A 272 -6.76 -19.52 33.97
CA LYS A 272 -7.78 -18.98 34.88
C LYS A 272 -9.21 -19.24 34.40
N LYS A 273 -9.47 -19.14 33.10
CA LYS A 273 -10.84 -19.10 32.55
C LYS A 273 -11.21 -20.32 31.71
N ILE A 274 -10.25 -21.10 31.20
CA ILE A 274 -10.53 -22.19 30.23
C ILE A 274 -9.86 -23.49 30.69
N ARG A 275 -10.61 -24.31 31.42
CA ARG A 275 -10.08 -25.56 32.00
C ARG A 275 -9.49 -26.52 30.95
N LYS A 276 -10.07 -26.55 29.74
CA LYS A 276 -9.62 -27.39 28.62
C LYS A 276 -8.24 -27.00 28.08
N LEU A 277 -7.84 -25.74 28.20
CA LEU A 277 -6.55 -25.23 27.73
C LEU A 277 -5.47 -25.21 28.81
N ARG A 278 -5.66 -25.86 29.96
CA ARG A 278 -4.66 -25.88 31.04
C ARG A 278 -3.31 -26.46 30.61
N GLU A 279 -3.31 -27.48 29.75
CA GLU A 279 -2.07 -28.02 29.21
C GLU A 279 -1.33 -27.01 28.34
N LEU A 280 -2.05 -26.24 27.51
CA LEU A 280 -1.46 -25.15 26.71
C LEU A 280 -0.90 -24.06 27.63
N ALA A 281 -1.64 -23.71 28.68
CA ALA A 281 -1.23 -22.68 29.64
C ALA A 281 0.06 -23.03 30.41
N LEU A 282 0.35 -24.32 30.60
CA LEU A 282 1.55 -24.80 31.29
C LEU A 282 2.69 -25.18 30.33
N SER A 283 2.46 -25.14 29.03
CA SER A 283 3.48 -25.48 28.02
C SER A 283 4.51 -24.36 27.89
N ASN A 284 5.73 -24.69 27.45
CA ASN A 284 6.71 -23.67 27.11
C ASN A 284 6.30 -22.93 25.82
N ILE A 285 6.54 -21.62 25.76
CA ILE A 285 6.20 -20.78 24.59
C ILE A 285 6.90 -21.32 23.32
N GLY A 286 8.10 -21.89 23.47
CA GLY A 286 8.84 -22.59 22.42
C GLY A 286 8.07 -23.72 21.72
N ALA A 287 7.13 -24.38 22.39
CA ALA A 287 6.35 -25.49 21.84
C ALA A 287 4.94 -25.09 21.35
N ILE A 288 4.53 -23.83 21.53
CA ILE A 288 3.18 -23.36 21.16
C ILE A 288 3.18 -22.19 20.18
N HIS A 289 4.34 -21.58 19.90
CA HIS A 289 4.41 -20.41 19.00
C HIS A 289 4.31 -20.73 17.50
N LYS A 290 4.25 -22.02 17.12
CA LYS A 290 4.14 -22.44 15.72
C LYS A 290 2.69 -22.75 15.36
N LEU A 291 2.31 -22.45 14.12
CA LEU A 291 0.97 -22.71 13.58
C LEU A 291 0.46 -24.13 13.86
N ALA A 292 1.26 -25.15 13.52
CA ALA A 292 0.86 -26.54 13.65
C ALA A 292 0.60 -26.94 15.11
N ASP A 293 1.43 -26.47 16.03
CA ASP A 293 1.35 -26.79 17.45
C ASP A 293 0.18 -26.05 18.12
N LEU A 294 0.01 -24.75 17.82
CA LEU A 294 -1.07 -23.94 18.35
C LEU A 294 -2.43 -24.43 17.86
N SER A 295 -2.57 -24.69 16.56
CA SER A 295 -3.81 -25.21 15.97
C SER A 295 -4.23 -26.54 16.59
N LYS A 296 -3.28 -27.45 16.80
CA LYS A 296 -3.51 -28.74 17.48
C LYS A 296 -3.97 -28.58 18.93
N LYS A 297 -3.45 -27.58 19.66
CA LYS A 297 -3.87 -27.32 21.04
C LYS A 297 -5.23 -26.63 21.11
N LEU A 298 -5.56 -25.78 20.12
CA LEU A 298 -6.85 -25.11 20.04
C LEU A 298 -7.99 -26.03 19.57
N SER A 299 -7.69 -27.11 18.83
CA SER A 299 -8.71 -28.07 18.36
C SER A 299 -9.43 -28.84 19.47
N VAL A 300 -8.99 -28.72 20.73
CA VAL A 300 -9.67 -29.28 21.92
C VAL A 300 -10.94 -28.50 22.28
N LEU A 301 -11.06 -27.26 21.82
CA LEU A 301 -12.22 -26.40 22.05
C LEU A 301 -13.36 -26.71 21.08
N SER A 302 -14.60 -26.54 21.54
CA SER A 302 -15.75 -26.52 20.61
C SER A 302 -15.76 -25.22 19.79
N PRO A 303 -16.44 -25.18 18.63
CA PRO A 303 -16.57 -23.98 17.81
C PRO A 303 -17.08 -22.76 18.60
N GLU A 304 -18.02 -22.97 19.53
CA GLU A 304 -18.61 -21.93 20.36
C GLU A 304 -17.62 -21.43 21.43
N GLU A 305 -16.87 -22.34 22.04
CA GLU A 305 -15.82 -22.00 23.02
C GLU A 305 -14.67 -21.24 22.36
N LEU A 306 -14.31 -21.61 21.12
CA LEU A 306 -13.29 -20.92 20.34
C LEU A 306 -13.75 -19.52 19.96
N LYS A 307 -15.00 -19.38 19.51
CA LYS A 307 -15.61 -18.07 19.23
C LYS A 307 -15.61 -17.19 20.47
N ASP A 308 -15.99 -17.73 21.63
CA ASP A 308 -15.97 -17.00 22.90
C ASP A 308 -14.56 -16.55 23.30
N LEU A 309 -13.56 -17.40 23.08
CA LEU A 309 -12.16 -17.07 23.31
C LEU A 309 -11.69 -15.90 22.43
N VAL A 310 -11.92 -15.97 21.12
CA VAL A 310 -11.40 -14.98 20.15
C VAL A 310 -12.16 -13.65 20.23
N CYS A 311 -13.50 -13.69 20.24
CA CYS A 311 -14.32 -12.47 20.14
C CYS A 311 -14.56 -11.77 21.48
N PHE A 312 -14.71 -12.50 22.59
CA PHE A 312 -15.08 -11.90 23.88
C PHE A 312 -13.93 -11.82 24.88
N LYS A 313 -13.11 -12.88 24.98
CA LYS A 313 -12.02 -12.93 25.97
C LYS A 313 -10.77 -12.22 25.50
N LEU A 314 -10.30 -12.52 24.29
CA LEU A 314 -9.13 -11.88 23.68
C LEU A 314 -9.50 -10.63 22.88
N LYS A 315 -10.76 -10.56 22.40
CA LYS A 315 -11.29 -9.43 21.64
C LYS A 315 -10.43 -9.09 20.41
N LEU A 316 -9.99 -10.14 19.70
CA LEU A 316 -9.18 -10.00 18.49
C LEU A 316 -10.01 -9.62 17.27
N VAL A 317 -11.29 -10.03 17.25
CA VAL A 317 -12.24 -9.76 16.16
C VAL A 317 -13.62 -9.49 16.74
N SER A 318 -14.38 -8.59 16.11
CA SER A 318 -15.77 -8.31 16.47
C SER A 318 -16.70 -9.52 16.30
N ASP A 319 -17.61 -9.72 17.26
CA ASP A 319 -18.68 -10.73 17.15
C ASP A 319 -19.67 -10.42 16.01
N GLN A 320 -19.75 -9.16 15.59
CA GLN A 320 -20.60 -8.74 14.48
C GLN A 320 -20.01 -9.12 13.11
N ASP A 321 -18.76 -9.56 13.04
CA ASP A 321 -18.15 -10.00 11.80
C ASP A 321 -18.83 -11.28 11.29
N PRO A 322 -19.32 -11.32 10.03
CA PRO A 322 -19.87 -12.54 9.43
C PRO A 322 -18.92 -13.74 9.47
N TRP A 323 -17.59 -13.50 9.42
CA TRP A 323 -16.56 -14.54 9.47
C TRP A 323 -16.36 -15.12 10.86
N SER A 324 -16.84 -14.47 11.93
CA SER A 324 -16.72 -14.96 13.31
C SER A 324 -17.38 -16.33 13.55
N LYS A 325 -18.23 -16.80 12.63
CA LYS A 325 -18.88 -18.12 12.68
C LYS A 325 -17.99 -19.25 12.13
N ARG A 326 -16.92 -18.91 11.42
CA ARG A 326 -16.04 -19.85 10.72
C ARG A 326 -14.89 -20.29 11.63
N VAL A 327 -14.80 -21.59 11.93
CA VAL A 327 -13.76 -22.15 12.81
C VAL A 327 -12.36 -21.99 12.20
N ASP A 328 -12.23 -22.20 10.89
CA ASP A 328 -10.96 -22.01 10.17
C ASP A 328 -10.46 -20.57 10.24
N PHE A 329 -11.36 -19.59 10.14
CA PHE A 329 -11.04 -18.18 10.35
C PHE A 329 -10.57 -17.86 11.78
N LEU A 330 -11.28 -18.36 12.79
CA LEU A 330 -10.90 -18.12 14.18
C LEU A 330 -9.53 -18.73 14.53
N ILE A 331 -9.21 -19.90 13.98
CA ILE A 331 -7.88 -20.51 14.13
C ILE A 331 -6.82 -19.67 13.41
N GLU A 332 -7.07 -19.23 12.18
CA GLU A 332 -6.14 -18.40 11.42
C GLU A 332 -5.84 -17.08 12.15
N VAL A 333 -6.85 -16.43 12.73
CA VAL A 333 -6.67 -15.20 13.54
C VAL A 333 -5.79 -15.47 14.77
N MET A 334 -6.02 -16.58 15.47
CA MET A 334 -5.22 -16.95 16.64
C MET A 334 -3.77 -17.24 16.24
N VAL A 335 -3.56 -17.99 15.17
CA VAL A 335 -2.23 -18.28 14.63
C VAL A 335 -1.56 -16.97 14.23
N TYR A 336 -2.24 -16.13 13.45
CA TYR A 336 -1.73 -14.85 13.03
C TYR A 336 -1.28 -14.03 14.25
N PHE A 337 -2.14 -13.83 15.25
CA PHE A 337 -1.82 -13.01 16.41
C PHE A 337 -0.64 -13.56 17.24
N PHE A 338 -0.55 -14.88 17.42
CA PHE A 338 0.44 -15.50 18.32
C PHE A 338 1.69 -16.04 17.62
N GLU A 339 1.73 -16.16 16.30
CA GLU A 339 2.88 -16.73 15.60
C GLU A 339 4.14 -15.88 15.80
N LYS A 340 5.26 -16.54 16.11
CA LYS A 340 6.55 -15.87 16.24
C LYS A 340 6.98 -15.33 14.88
N GLN A 341 7.25 -14.04 14.84
CA GLN A 341 7.77 -13.38 13.65
C GLN A 341 9.29 -13.56 13.54
N LYS A 342 9.77 -13.67 12.30
CA LYS A 342 11.21 -13.53 12.00
C LYS A 342 11.55 -12.04 12.09
N SER A 343 12.69 -11.72 12.68
CA SER A 343 13.18 -10.33 12.69
C SER A 343 13.34 -9.84 11.26
N GLN A 344 13.05 -8.56 11.00
CA GLN A 344 13.29 -7.94 9.70
C GLN A 344 14.74 -8.13 9.24
N LYS A 345 15.70 -8.07 10.17
CA LYS A 345 17.13 -8.29 9.89
C LYS A 345 17.42 -9.73 9.47
N GLU A 346 16.83 -10.70 10.16
CA GLU A 346 16.99 -12.12 9.83
C GLU A 346 16.40 -12.43 8.45
N ALA A 347 15.25 -11.83 8.12
CA ALA A 347 14.61 -11.99 6.82
C ALA A 347 15.50 -11.46 5.69
N ILE A 348 16.12 -10.29 5.88
CA ILE A 348 17.03 -9.69 4.89
C ILE A 348 18.31 -10.50 4.74
N ASN A 349 18.91 -10.94 5.85
CA ASN A 349 20.12 -11.77 5.81
C ASN A 349 19.89 -13.14 5.14
N ALA A 350 18.65 -13.62 5.13
CA ALA A 350 18.26 -14.85 4.44
C ALA A 350 17.98 -14.64 2.94
N LEU A 351 17.92 -13.39 2.46
CA LEU A 351 17.62 -13.10 1.07
C LEU A 351 18.84 -13.37 0.17
N PRO A 352 18.69 -14.14 -0.93
CA PRO A 352 19.75 -14.29 -1.90
C PRO A 352 20.04 -12.96 -2.61
N LEU A 353 21.32 -12.67 -2.84
CA LEU A 353 21.73 -11.46 -3.56
C LEU A 353 21.38 -11.54 -5.06
N TYR A 354 21.52 -12.72 -5.66
CA TYR A 354 21.27 -12.93 -7.08
C TYR A 354 19.83 -13.43 -7.34
N PRO A 355 19.20 -12.98 -8.43
CA PRO A 355 17.87 -13.46 -8.80
C PRO A 355 17.91 -14.91 -9.27
N ASN A 356 16.79 -15.60 -9.08
CA ASN A 356 16.54 -16.92 -9.65
C ASN A 356 15.54 -16.83 -10.82
N GLU A 357 15.26 -17.96 -11.45
CA GLU A 357 14.34 -18.06 -12.58
C GLU A 357 12.87 -17.83 -12.24
N GLN A 358 12.51 -17.89 -10.98
CA GLN A 358 11.13 -17.62 -10.57
C GLN A 358 10.87 -16.12 -10.47
N ILE A 359 11.86 -15.34 -10.03
CA ILE A 359 11.78 -13.88 -9.89
C ILE A 359 11.97 -13.21 -11.25
N MET A 360 12.99 -13.64 -12.01
CA MET A 360 13.38 -12.99 -13.26
C MET A 360 12.25 -12.96 -14.30
N TRP A 361 11.48 -14.05 -14.39
CA TRP A 361 10.35 -14.16 -15.32
C TRP A 361 8.99 -13.76 -14.72
N ASP A 362 8.97 -13.24 -13.49
CA ASP A 362 7.74 -12.79 -12.84
C ASP A 362 7.34 -11.38 -13.27
N LYS A 363 6.25 -11.26 -14.05
CA LYS A 363 5.79 -9.99 -14.61
C LYS A 363 5.19 -9.03 -13.58
N SER A 364 4.78 -9.50 -12.41
CA SER A 364 4.19 -8.65 -11.36
C SER A 364 5.23 -7.86 -10.57
N ILE A 365 6.48 -8.36 -10.54
CA ILE A 365 7.60 -7.76 -9.82
C ILE A 365 8.64 -7.21 -10.80
N VAL A 366 8.90 -7.91 -11.90
CA VAL A 366 9.81 -7.49 -12.97
C VAL A 366 8.98 -7.21 -14.24
N PRO A 367 8.40 -6.00 -14.36
CA PRO A 367 7.61 -5.63 -15.54
C PRO A 367 8.51 -5.50 -16.77
N SER A 368 7.90 -5.62 -17.96
CA SER A 368 8.57 -5.32 -19.23
C SER A 368 8.43 -3.83 -19.58
N ILE A 369 9.28 -3.31 -20.48
CA ILE A 369 9.23 -1.91 -20.96
C ILE A 369 7.82 -1.47 -21.41
N ASN A 370 7.02 -2.40 -21.94
CA ASN A 370 5.67 -2.14 -22.44
C ASN A 370 4.60 -2.05 -21.33
N TYR A 371 4.97 -1.82 -20.08
CA TYR A 371 4.02 -1.69 -18.99
C TYR A 371 3.18 -0.42 -19.12
N SER A 372 1.85 -0.56 -19.25
CA SER A 372 0.93 0.55 -19.52
C SER A 372 0.66 1.46 -18.32
N GLY A 373 1.10 1.08 -17.10
CA GLY A 373 0.77 1.80 -15.87
C GLY A 373 -0.65 1.58 -15.37
N GLU A 374 -1.49 0.82 -16.09
CA GLU A 374 -2.89 0.57 -15.73
C GLU A 374 -3.04 -0.50 -14.63
N GLY A 375 -2.03 -1.36 -14.48
CA GLY A 375 -2.00 -2.41 -13.47
C GLY A 375 -1.47 -1.94 -12.11
N CYS A 376 -1.59 -2.81 -11.12
CA CYS A 376 -0.85 -2.70 -9.87
C CYS A 376 0.39 -3.60 -9.96
N LEU A 377 1.51 -3.15 -9.39
CA LEU A 377 2.72 -3.95 -9.18
C LEU A 377 2.95 -4.14 -7.69
N ALA A 378 3.44 -5.31 -7.29
CA ALA A 378 3.81 -5.60 -5.91
C ALA A 378 5.20 -5.03 -5.59
N LEU A 379 5.37 -3.73 -5.84
CA LEU A 379 6.63 -3.02 -5.67
C LEU A 379 6.54 -2.00 -4.53
N PRO A 380 7.61 -1.84 -3.73
CA PRO A 380 7.70 -0.73 -2.81
C PRO A 380 7.64 0.60 -3.56
N LYS A 381 6.91 1.56 -3.01
CA LYS A 381 6.86 2.93 -3.56
C LYS A 381 7.83 3.82 -2.81
N LEU A 382 8.58 4.63 -3.57
CA LEU A 382 9.38 5.73 -3.02
C LEU A 382 8.52 6.98 -2.99
N ASN A 383 8.34 7.55 -1.80
CA ASN A 383 7.69 8.83 -1.60
C ASN A 383 8.56 9.68 -0.66
N LEU A 384 8.06 10.84 -0.22
CA LEU A 384 8.77 11.77 0.65
C LEU A 384 9.02 11.22 2.06
N GLN A 385 8.18 10.29 2.54
CA GLN A 385 8.24 9.77 3.91
C GLN A 385 8.42 8.25 3.94
N PHE A 386 9.18 7.79 4.94
CA PHE A 386 9.47 6.38 5.23
C PHE A 386 9.32 6.16 6.73
N LEU A 387 9.01 4.93 7.14
CA LEU A 387 8.73 4.64 8.56
C LEU A 387 9.98 4.71 9.43
N THR A 388 11.07 4.16 8.91
CA THR A 388 12.36 4.11 9.58
C THR A 388 13.46 4.21 8.52
N LEU A 389 14.70 4.43 8.96
CA LEU A 389 15.86 4.31 8.06
C LEU A 389 15.93 2.90 7.45
N HIS A 390 15.57 1.87 8.23
CA HIS A 390 15.54 0.50 7.76
C HIS A 390 14.54 0.31 6.62
N ASP A 391 13.33 0.85 6.74
CA ASP A 391 12.31 0.85 5.68
C ASP A 391 12.85 1.52 4.42
N TYR A 392 13.40 2.73 4.54
CA TYR A 392 14.00 3.44 3.40
C TYR A 392 15.06 2.59 2.68
N LEU A 393 16.01 2.03 3.42
CA LEU A 393 17.08 1.21 2.85
C LEU A 393 16.53 -0.06 2.20
N LEU A 394 15.55 -0.72 2.82
CA LEU A 394 14.95 -1.95 2.32
C LEU A 394 14.19 -1.70 1.00
N ARG A 395 13.42 -0.60 0.90
CA ARG A 395 12.72 -0.25 -0.34
C ARG A 395 13.71 0.00 -1.48
N ASN A 396 14.75 0.79 -1.23
CA ASN A 396 15.79 1.06 -2.22
C ASN A 396 16.53 -0.22 -2.63
N PHE A 397 16.90 -1.05 -1.66
CA PHE A 397 17.57 -2.32 -1.91
C PHE A 397 16.72 -3.24 -2.80
N ASN A 398 15.43 -3.41 -2.48
CA ASN A 398 14.53 -4.25 -3.27
C ASN A 398 14.33 -3.68 -4.68
N LEU A 399 14.10 -2.38 -4.83
CA LEU A 399 13.91 -1.76 -6.14
C LEU A 399 15.17 -1.89 -7.01
N PHE A 400 16.35 -1.65 -6.43
CA PHE A 400 17.61 -1.79 -7.14
C PHE A 400 17.89 -3.24 -7.55
N GLN A 401 17.58 -4.20 -6.68
CA GLN A 401 17.72 -5.62 -6.99
C GLN A 401 16.80 -6.03 -8.16
N LEU A 402 15.56 -5.53 -8.19
CA LEU A 402 14.59 -5.86 -9.21
C LEU A 402 14.87 -5.18 -10.55
N GLU A 403 15.35 -3.94 -10.53
CA GLU A 403 15.86 -3.24 -11.71
C GLU A 403 17.06 -3.97 -12.30
N SER A 404 18.05 -4.33 -11.47
CA SER A 404 19.21 -5.12 -11.93
C SER A 404 18.78 -6.49 -12.46
N THR A 405 17.72 -7.08 -11.91
CA THR A 405 17.17 -8.36 -12.40
C THR A 405 16.54 -8.22 -13.79
N TYR A 406 15.92 -7.07 -14.07
CA TYR A 406 15.42 -6.75 -15.41
C TYR A 406 16.57 -6.70 -16.42
N ASP A 407 17.66 -6.02 -16.09
CA ASP A 407 18.82 -5.92 -16.98
C ASP A 407 19.47 -7.29 -17.24
N ILE A 408 19.66 -8.09 -16.18
CA ILE A 408 20.19 -9.46 -16.29
C ILE A 408 19.30 -10.31 -17.19
N ARG A 409 17.98 -10.14 -17.10
CA ARG A 409 17.03 -10.87 -17.95
C ARG A 409 17.23 -10.51 -19.42
N GLU A 410 17.31 -9.22 -19.75
CA GLU A 410 17.50 -8.76 -21.13
C GLU A 410 18.82 -9.31 -21.69
N ASP A 411 19.92 -9.23 -20.92
CA ASP A 411 21.22 -9.78 -21.30
C ASP A 411 21.16 -11.29 -21.60
N ILE A 412 20.46 -12.06 -20.76
CA ILE A 412 20.26 -13.50 -20.97
C ILE A 412 19.41 -13.76 -22.21
N GLN A 413 18.33 -13.00 -22.40
CA GLN A 413 17.44 -13.13 -23.56
C GLN A 413 18.14 -12.76 -24.87
N GLU A 414 19.10 -11.83 -24.83
CA GLU A 414 19.96 -11.49 -25.97
C GLU A 414 21.04 -12.54 -26.21
N ALA A 415 21.78 -12.96 -25.17
CA ALA A 415 22.96 -13.81 -25.33
C ALA A 415 22.64 -15.29 -25.63
N VAL A 416 21.63 -15.87 -24.97
CA VAL A 416 21.33 -17.31 -25.07
C VAL A 416 21.00 -17.77 -26.50
N PRO A 417 20.19 -17.04 -27.30
CA PRO A 417 19.94 -17.39 -28.69
C PRO A 417 21.21 -17.49 -29.54
N HIS A 418 22.23 -16.66 -29.27
CA HIS A 418 23.50 -16.68 -29.99
C HIS A 418 24.40 -17.87 -29.65
N LEU A 419 24.15 -18.57 -28.54
CA LEU A 419 24.86 -19.79 -28.16
C LEU A 419 24.32 -21.05 -28.86
N LEU A 420 23.10 -20.96 -29.40
CA LEU A 420 22.42 -22.06 -30.11
C LEU A 420 22.58 -21.97 -31.64
N ALA A 421 23.21 -20.92 -32.13
CA ALA A 421 23.62 -20.72 -33.53
C ALA A 421 25.08 -21.16 -33.71
#